data_AF-A0A7C5UDD3-F1
#
_entry.id   AF-A0A7C5UDD3-F1
#
_cell.length_a   1.000
_cell.length_b   1.000
_cell.length_c   1.000
_cell.angle_alpha   90.00
_cell.angle_beta   90.00
_cell.angle_gamma   90.00
#
_symmetry.space_group_name_H-M   'P 1'
#
loop_
_entity.id
_entity.type
_entity.pdbx_description
1 polymer ?
#
loop_
_entity_poly.entity_id
_entity_poly.type
_entity_poly.pdbx_seq_one_letter_code
_entity_poly.pdbx_strand_id
1 'polypeptide(L)'
;MLMALLGEEGWQVKMRSYEPLTLSKLISLYNSRREEIMRKLKEFEEVGRSASDLELFEELVFCICAAGYSARGAMRSVEAIKPVLMDGDVNEIAQMMSFHRYAKSRAGYIVHTREYLKREFGFKLKEKLSSITDHYERRDFLALDRNIKGIGYKEASHFLRNIGYKGYAILDRHVLRCLNELGVLKDERQPKTKRQYIEAEERVKEFSQRIGISIDELDLLLWSFRTGEVLK
;
A
#
# COMPACT_ATOMS: atom_id res chain seq x y z
N MET A 1 -4.73 -14.32 -49.78
CA MET A 1 -3.94 -13.08 -49.83
C MET A 1 -4.07 -12.33 -48.50
N LEU A 2 -3.49 -12.90 -47.44
CA LEU A 2 -3.11 -12.22 -46.19
C LEU A 2 -2.11 -13.14 -45.45
N MET A 3 -1.11 -13.60 -46.21
CA MET A 3 -0.03 -14.52 -45.77
C MET A 3 1.32 -13.94 -46.21
N ALA A 4 1.54 -12.65 -45.99
CA ALA A 4 2.80 -11.99 -46.37
C ALA A 4 3.03 -10.67 -45.62
N LEU A 5 2.97 -10.67 -44.27
CA LEU A 5 3.55 -9.61 -43.42
C LEU A 5 3.90 -10.18 -42.04
N LEU A 6 4.56 -11.34 -41.99
CA LEU A 6 5.21 -11.83 -40.78
C LEU A 6 6.72 -11.64 -40.98
N GLY A 7 7.22 -10.51 -40.50
CA GLY A 7 8.65 -10.32 -40.29
C GLY A 7 9.13 -11.32 -39.24
N GLU A 8 10.23 -12.00 -39.57
CA GLU A 8 10.94 -12.94 -38.72
C GLU A 8 11.64 -12.21 -37.55
N GLU A 9 10.87 -11.70 -36.60
CA GLU A 9 11.39 -11.38 -35.27
C GLU A 9 10.59 -12.17 -34.25
N GLY A 10 11.17 -13.32 -33.87
CA GLY A 10 10.65 -14.15 -32.80
C GLY A 10 10.43 -13.31 -31.56
N TRP A 11 9.18 -13.21 -31.12
CA TRP A 11 8.80 -12.68 -29.83
C TRP A 11 9.35 -13.60 -28.72
N GLN A 12 10.65 -13.49 -28.42
CA GLN A 12 11.14 -13.86 -27.12
C GLN A 12 10.64 -12.80 -26.14
N VAL A 13 9.42 -13.01 -25.63
CA VAL A 13 9.06 -12.47 -24.33
C VAL A 13 10.16 -12.94 -23.39
N LYS A 14 11.07 -12.03 -22.99
CA LYS A 14 12.03 -12.29 -21.92
C LYS A 14 11.20 -12.58 -20.67
N MET A 15 10.82 -13.84 -20.49
CA MET A 15 10.48 -14.37 -19.18
C MET A 15 11.74 -14.17 -18.36
N ARG A 16 11.78 -13.09 -17.56
CA ARG A 16 12.75 -12.98 -16.47
C ARG A 16 12.58 -14.28 -15.68
N SER A 17 13.56 -15.16 -15.76
CA SER A 17 13.62 -16.37 -14.95
C SER A 17 13.75 -15.90 -13.50
N TYR A 18 12.61 -15.72 -12.85
CA TYR A 18 12.59 -15.31 -11.46
C TYR A 18 12.79 -16.58 -10.65
N GLU A 19 13.96 -16.71 -10.04
CA GLU A 19 14.18 -17.75 -9.05
C GLU A 19 13.17 -17.52 -7.90
N PRO A 20 12.35 -18.53 -7.55
CA PRO A 20 11.34 -18.36 -6.52
C PRO A 20 11.98 -18.06 -5.16
N LEU A 21 11.28 -17.26 -4.34
CA LEU A 21 11.69 -16.95 -2.99
C LEU A 21 11.57 -18.20 -2.12
N THR A 22 12.71 -18.68 -1.61
CA THR A 22 12.76 -19.78 -0.64
C THR A 22 12.87 -19.22 0.79
N LEU A 23 12.53 -20.05 1.79
CA LEU A 23 12.67 -19.66 3.19
C LEU A 23 14.13 -19.31 3.56
N SER A 24 15.10 -20.09 3.10
CA SER A 24 16.52 -19.80 3.35
C SER A 24 16.94 -18.43 2.78
N LYS A 25 16.49 -18.12 1.57
CA LYS A 25 16.74 -16.82 0.92
C LYS A 25 16.06 -15.67 1.67
N LEU A 26 14.82 -15.88 2.15
CA LEU A 26 14.10 -14.92 2.98
C LEU A 26 14.86 -14.58 4.26
N ILE A 27 15.35 -15.60 4.99
CA ILE A 27 16.10 -15.42 6.23
C ILE A 27 17.44 -14.70 5.97
N SER A 28 18.16 -15.08 4.91
CA SER A 28 19.39 -14.39 4.51
C SER A 28 19.14 -12.90 4.16
N LEU A 29 18.05 -12.63 3.44
CA LEU A 29 17.66 -11.27 3.09
C LEU A 29 17.26 -10.46 4.32
N TYR A 30 16.52 -11.06 5.26
CA TYR A 30 16.16 -10.39 6.51
C TYR A 30 17.42 -9.99 7.28
N ASN A 31 18.36 -10.92 7.46
CA ASN A 31 19.60 -10.63 8.19
C ASN A 31 20.42 -9.48 7.57
N SER A 32 20.40 -9.34 6.23
CA SER A 32 21.11 -8.23 5.56
C SER A 32 20.35 -6.90 5.54
N ARG A 33 19.01 -6.91 5.62
CA ARG A 33 18.17 -5.71 5.53
C ARG A 33 17.50 -5.29 6.84
N ARG A 34 17.66 -6.07 7.91
CA ARG A 34 16.94 -5.87 9.18
C ARG A 34 17.08 -4.45 9.72
N GLU A 35 18.28 -3.88 9.71
CA GLU A 35 18.51 -2.53 10.22
C GLU A 35 17.78 -1.45 9.39
N GLU A 36 17.79 -1.59 8.06
CA GLU A 36 17.07 -0.70 7.15
C GLU A 36 15.55 -0.79 7.38
N ILE A 37 15.02 -2.00 7.49
CA ILE A 37 13.60 -2.26 7.77
C ILE A 37 13.20 -1.67 9.13
N MET A 38 13.96 -1.94 10.19
CA MET A 38 13.67 -1.43 11.53
C MET A 38 13.74 0.09 11.59
N ARG A 39 14.70 0.71 10.89
CA ARG A 39 14.78 2.17 10.77
C ARG A 39 13.52 2.71 10.10
N LYS A 40 13.06 2.06 9.01
CA LYS A 40 11.86 2.49 8.30
C LYS A 40 10.59 2.36 9.15
N LEU A 41 10.45 1.28 9.91
CA LEU A 41 9.34 1.11 10.85
C LEU A 41 9.34 2.19 11.94
N LYS A 42 10.52 2.56 12.46
CA LYS A 42 10.64 3.67 13.43
C LYS A 42 10.22 5.02 12.83
N GLU A 43 10.52 5.27 11.56
CA GLU A 43 10.04 6.47 10.87
C GLU A 43 8.51 6.51 10.84
N PHE A 44 7.84 5.39 10.54
CA PHE A 44 6.38 5.32 10.56
C PHE A 44 5.79 5.53 11.97
N GLU A 45 6.42 4.95 13.00
CA GLU A 45 6.03 5.20 14.39
C GLU A 45 6.19 6.67 14.79
N GLU A 46 7.20 7.36 14.25
CA GLU A 46 7.38 8.79 14.48
C GLU A 46 6.29 9.59 13.78
N VAL A 47 5.98 9.29 12.52
CA VAL A 47 4.85 9.89 11.79
C VAL A 47 3.56 9.77 12.62
N GLY A 48 3.23 8.58 13.12
CA GLY A 48 2.04 8.40 13.96
C GLY A 48 2.00 9.28 15.21
N ARG A 49 3.16 9.53 15.82
CA ARG A 49 3.29 10.32 17.05
C ARG A 49 3.24 11.82 16.79
N SER A 50 3.97 12.34 15.80
CA SER A 50 4.18 13.78 15.62
C SER A 50 3.44 14.41 14.44
N ALA A 51 2.98 13.63 13.45
CA ALA A 51 2.29 14.19 12.28
C ALA A 51 1.02 14.96 12.65
N SER A 52 0.82 16.06 11.94
CA SER A 52 -0.43 16.83 11.87
C SER A 52 -1.50 16.08 11.06
N ASP A 53 -2.76 16.50 11.20
CA ASP A 53 -3.85 15.92 10.40
C ASP A 53 -3.63 16.09 8.88
N LEU A 54 -2.97 17.17 8.45
CA LEU A 54 -2.58 17.38 7.06
C LEU A 54 -1.57 16.33 6.59
N GLU A 55 -0.51 16.09 7.36
CA GLU A 55 0.51 15.09 7.02
C GLU A 55 -0.07 13.66 7.02
N LEU A 56 -0.99 13.34 7.94
CA LEU A 56 -1.74 12.08 7.88
C LEU A 56 -2.62 12.02 6.64
N PHE A 57 -3.26 13.13 6.25
CA PHE A 57 -4.04 13.17 5.02
C PHE A 57 -3.16 13.00 3.78
N GLU A 58 -1.96 13.58 3.73
CA GLU A 58 -0.98 13.34 2.66
C GLU A 58 -0.60 11.85 2.55
N GLU A 59 -0.46 11.15 3.68
CA GLU A 59 -0.21 9.71 3.70
C GLU A 59 -1.42 8.91 3.17
N LEU A 60 -2.64 9.31 3.53
CA LEU A 60 -3.86 8.69 2.98
C LEU A 60 -3.94 8.89 1.46
N VAL A 61 -3.60 10.08 1.00
CA VAL A 61 -3.57 10.45 -0.42
C VAL A 61 -2.49 9.67 -1.18
N PHE A 62 -1.33 9.44 -0.56
CA PHE A 62 -0.32 8.52 -1.09
C PHE A 62 -0.93 7.14 -1.34
N CYS A 63 -1.64 6.55 -0.36
CA CYS A 63 -2.28 5.24 -0.52
C CYS A 63 -3.35 5.24 -1.62
N ILE A 64 -4.16 6.30 -1.73
CA ILE A 64 -5.14 6.46 -2.82
C ILE A 64 -4.42 6.42 -4.18
N CYS A 65 -3.32 7.16 -4.34
CA CYS A 65 -2.56 7.23 -5.59
C CYS A 65 -1.78 5.94 -5.88
N ALA A 66 -1.24 5.27 -4.86
CA ALA A 66 -0.46 4.05 -5.00
C ALA A 66 -1.30 2.85 -5.45
N ALA A 67 -2.62 2.88 -5.27
CA ALA A 67 -3.51 1.81 -5.71
C ALA A 67 -3.42 1.55 -7.22
N GLY A 68 -2.79 0.44 -7.59
CA GLY A 68 -2.54 0.07 -8.98
C GLY A 68 -1.53 0.99 -9.69
N TYR A 69 -0.62 1.61 -8.95
CA TYR A 69 0.43 2.48 -9.49
C TYR A 69 1.76 2.23 -8.76
N SER A 70 2.87 2.83 -9.18
CA SER A 70 4.15 2.68 -8.49
C SER A 70 4.22 3.58 -7.26
N ALA A 71 4.89 3.13 -6.19
CA ALA A 71 5.10 3.94 -4.99
C ALA A 71 5.77 5.29 -5.32
N ARG A 72 6.79 5.28 -6.18
CA ARG A 72 7.46 6.51 -6.65
C ARG A 72 6.53 7.45 -7.41
N GLY A 73 5.66 6.91 -8.27
CA GLY A 73 4.66 7.70 -8.98
C GLY A 73 3.62 8.31 -8.02
N ALA A 74 3.21 7.56 -7.00
CA ALA A 74 2.30 8.06 -5.97
C ALA A 74 2.94 9.18 -5.12
N MET A 75 4.20 9.00 -4.69
CA MET A 75 4.94 10.06 -3.99
C MET A 75 5.03 11.34 -4.83
N ARG A 76 5.39 11.21 -6.13
CA ARG A 76 5.41 12.34 -7.06
C ARG A 76 4.04 13.03 -7.17
N SER A 77 2.96 12.24 -7.11
CA SER A 77 1.59 12.77 -7.17
C SER A 77 1.26 13.61 -5.94
N VAL A 78 1.60 13.12 -4.74
CA VAL A 78 1.41 13.87 -3.48
C VAL A 78 2.19 15.19 -3.53
N GLU A 79 3.48 15.15 -3.87
CA GLU A 79 4.30 16.37 -3.96
C GLU A 79 3.75 17.38 -4.98
N ALA A 80 3.24 16.91 -6.12
CA ALA A 80 2.68 17.78 -7.14
C ALA A 80 1.40 18.49 -6.67
N ILE A 81 0.55 17.82 -5.90
CA ILE A 81 -0.75 18.39 -5.50
C ILE A 81 -0.72 19.11 -4.16
N LYS A 82 0.36 19.00 -3.36
CA LYS A 82 0.52 19.66 -2.06
C LYS A 82 0.03 21.12 -2.03
N PRO A 83 0.39 22.00 -2.99
CA PRO A 83 -0.04 23.41 -2.98
C PRO A 83 -1.56 23.62 -3.06
N VAL A 84 -2.30 22.63 -3.56
CA VAL A 84 -3.75 22.68 -3.77
C VAL A 84 -4.48 21.58 -3.00
N LEU A 85 -3.79 20.81 -2.15
CA LEU A 85 -4.33 19.60 -1.56
C LEU A 85 -5.54 19.90 -0.67
N MET A 86 -5.52 21.01 0.06
CA MET A 86 -6.56 21.34 1.02
C MET A 86 -7.77 22.02 0.41
N ASP A 87 -7.61 22.72 -0.71
CA ASP A 87 -8.64 23.67 -1.18
C ASP A 87 -8.96 23.49 -2.66
N GLY A 88 -8.06 22.88 -3.43
CA GLY A 88 -8.22 22.69 -4.86
C GLY A 88 -9.36 21.75 -5.21
N ASP A 89 -9.97 21.99 -6.36
CA ASP A 89 -11.03 21.15 -6.89
C ASP A 89 -10.50 19.90 -7.62
N VAL A 90 -11.42 19.08 -8.14
CA VAL A 90 -11.06 17.84 -8.84
C VAL A 90 -10.22 18.10 -10.09
N ASN A 91 -10.48 19.19 -10.82
CA ASN A 91 -9.78 19.52 -12.06
C ASN A 91 -8.37 20.03 -11.75
N GLU A 92 -8.22 20.93 -10.77
CA GLU A 92 -6.94 21.47 -10.32
C GLU A 92 -6.02 20.34 -9.84
N ILE A 93 -6.52 19.47 -8.94
CA ILE A 93 -5.75 18.32 -8.45
C ILE A 93 -5.40 17.36 -9.60
N ALA A 94 -6.34 17.05 -10.49
CA ALA A 94 -6.07 16.15 -11.62
C ALA A 94 -5.04 16.72 -12.60
N GLN A 95 -5.03 18.05 -12.82
CA GLN A 95 -4.08 18.72 -13.70
C GLN A 95 -2.66 18.66 -13.13
N MET A 96 -2.51 18.94 -11.84
CA MET A 96 -1.21 18.92 -11.14
C MET A 96 -0.54 17.53 -11.18
N MET A 97 -1.33 16.46 -11.14
CA MET A 97 -0.83 15.08 -11.30
C MET A 97 -1.22 14.43 -12.64
N SER A 98 -1.32 15.20 -13.72
CA SER A 98 -1.69 14.73 -15.07
C SER A 98 -0.82 13.58 -15.62
N PHE A 99 0.40 13.41 -15.11
CA PHE A 99 1.28 12.28 -15.41
C PHE A 99 0.80 10.95 -14.78
N HIS A 100 -0.08 11.00 -13.78
CA HIS A 100 -0.67 9.83 -13.17
C HIS A 100 -1.77 9.28 -14.09
N ARG A 101 -1.63 8.02 -14.50
CA ARG A 101 -2.59 7.35 -15.41
C ARG A 101 -4.06 7.33 -14.96
N TYR A 102 -4.34 7.68 -13.70
CA TYR A 102 -5.67 7.69 -13.09
C TYR A 102 -6.00 9.05 -12.47
N ALA A 103 -5.33 10.13 -12.90
CA ALA A 103 -5.38 11.45 -12.27
C ALA A 103 -6.82 11.90 -11.96
N LYS A 104 -7.72 11.86 -12.94
CA LYS A 104 -9.12 12.30 -12.76
C LYS A 104 -9.86 11.52 -11.67
N SER A 105 -9.79 10.18 -11.69
CA SER A 105 -10.44 9.36 -10.66
C SER A 105 -9.82 9.54 -9.28
N ARG A 106 -8.48 9.66 -9.21
CA ARG A 106 -7.76 9.84 -7.94
C ARG A 106 -8.07 11.21 -7.33
N ALA A 107 -8.07 12.26 -8.14
CA ALA A 107 -8.49 13.60 -7.72
C ALA A 107 -9.92 13.59 -7.16
N GLY A 108 -10.86 12.92 -7.85
CA GLY A 108 -12.23 12.75 -7.37
C GLY A 108 -12.31 12.07 -5.99
N TYR A 109 -11.52 11.02 -5.76
CA TYR A 109 -11.46 10.32 -4.47
C TYR A 109 -10.84 11.19 -3.37
N ILE A 110 -9.76 11.92 -3.68
CA ILE A 110 -9.07 12.81 -2.75
C ILE A 110 -10.00 13.92 -2.29
N VAL A 111 -10.61 14.66 -3.23
CA VAL A 111 -11.54 15.76 -2.91
C VAL A 111 -12.73 15.25 -2.12
N HIS A 112 -13.37 14.18 -2.56
CA HIS A 112 -14.53 13.63 -1.85
C HIS A 112 -14.19 13.23 -0.40
N THR A 113 -13.08 12.51 -0.22
CA THR A 113 -12.62 12.06 1.11
C THR A 113 -12.23 13.25 1.98
N ARG A 114 -11.53 14.25 1.42
CA ARG A 114 -11.17 15.50 2.12
C ARG A 114 -12.40 16.22 2.66
N GLU A 115 -13.40 16.45 1.82
CA GLU A 115 -14.62 17.17 2.22
C GLU A 115 -15.44 16.37 3.24
N TYR A 116 -15.47 15.03 3.12
CA TYR A 116 -16.05 14.16 4.13
C TYR A 116 -15.35 14.32 5.49
N LEU A 117 -14.02 14.25 5.52
CA LEU A 117 -13.24 14.38 6.75
C LEU A 117 -13.40 15.77 7.39
N LYS A 118 -13.43 16.83 6.58
CA LYS A 118 -13.72 18.20 7.05
C LYS A 118 -15.11 18.29 7.69
N ARG A 119 -16.14 17.78 7.01
CA ARG A 119 -17.53 17.91 7.44
C ARG A 119 -17.87 17.07 8.68
N GLU A 120 -17.49 15.80 8.70
CA GLU A 120 -17.88 14.88 9.79
C GLU A 120 -16.95 14.91 10.99
N PHE A 121 -15.67 15.21 10.76
CA PHE A 121 -14.64 15.09 11.81
C PHE A 121 -13.87 16.39 12.03
N GLY A 122 -14.28 17.51 11.43
CA GLY A 122 -13.55 18.78 11.53
C GLY A 122 -12.11 18.68 11.03
N PHE A 123 -11.84 17.73 10.14
CA PHE A 123 -10.50 17.35 9.67
C PHE A 123 -9.55 16.81 10.76
N LYS A 124 -10.07 16.37 11.90
CA LYS A 124 -9.30 15.77 13.00
C LYS A 124 -9.09 14.27 12.81
N LEU A 125 -8.40 13.90 11.73
CA LEU A 125 -8.16 12.50 11.35
C LEU A 125 -7.41 11.71 12.43
N LYS A 126 -6.41 12.32 13.08
CA LYS A 126 -5.62 11.69 14.14
C LYS A 126 -6.47 11.30 15.33
N GLU A 127 -7.30 12.24 15.81
CA GLU A 127 -8.26 12.02 16.90
C GLU A 127 -9.26 10.92 16.53
N LYS A 128 -9.78 10.95 15.30
CA LYS A 128 -10.70 9.91 14.83
C LYS A 128 -10.06 8.52 14.86
N LEU A 129 -8.84 8.37 14.34
CA LEU A 129 -8.16 7.08 14.30
C LEU A 129 -7.75 6.57 15.69
N SER A 130 -7.34 7.45 16.60
CA SER A 130 -6.97 7.07 17.97
C SER A 130 -8.18 6.75 18.85
N SER A 131 -9.34 7.35 18.57
CA SER A 131 -10.60 7.06 19.28
C SER A 131 -11.11 5.63 19.06
N ILE A 132 -10.74 4.99 17.94
CA ILE A 132 -11.11 3.62 17.64
C ILE A 132 -10.09 2.71 18.33
N THR A 133 -10.50 1.98 19.36
CA THR A 133 -9.60 1.11 20.12
C THR A 133 -9.33 -0.20 19.40
N ASP A 134 -10.36 -0.81 18.81
CA ASP A 134 -10.23 -2.10 18.13
C ASP A 134 -9.41 -1.99 16.84
N HIS A 135 -8.49 -2.94 16.68
CA HIS A 135 -7.57 -3.01 15.56
C HIS A 135 -8.31 -3.21 14.22
N TYR A 136 -9.29 -4.11 14.19
CA TYR A 136 -10.04 -4.40 12.97
C TYR A 136 -11.00 -3.27 12.62
N GLU A 137 -11.67 -2.68 13.61
CA GLU A 137 -12.58 -1.55 13.40
C GLU A 137 -11.86 -0.32 12.84
N ARG A 138 -10.61 -0.07 13.24
CA ARG A 138 -9.83 1.07 12.71
C ARG A 138 -9.56 0.92 11.22
N ARG A 139 -9.24 -0.30 10.77
CA ARG A 139 -9.11 -0.60 9.34
C ARG A 139 -10.46 -0.59 8.63
N ASP A 140 -11.49 -1.13 9.26
CA ASP A 140 -12.84 -1.15 8.70
C ASP A 140 -13.37 0.26 8.45
N PHE A 141 -13.12 1.21 9.36
CA PHE A 141 -13.44 2.62 9.14
C PHE A 141 -12.84 3.13 7.82
N LEU A 142 -11.56 2.89 7.58
CA LEU A 142 -10.89 3.35 6.36
C LEU A 142 -11.34 2.59 5.10
N ALA A 143 -11.58 1.29 5.20
CA ALA A 143 -11.81 0.41 4.04
C ALA A 143 -13.29 0.20 3.68
N LEU A 144 -14.21 0.36 4.63
CA LEU A 144 -15.63 0.05 4.47
C LEU A 144 -16.53 1.29 4.54
N ASP A 145 -16.06 2.40 5.12
CA ASP A 145 -16.81 3.66 5.07
C ASP A 145 -16.92 4.11 3.61
N ARG A 146 -18.16 4.18 3.12
CA ARG A 146 -18.44 4.50 1.73
C ARG A 146 -18.02 5.92 1.35
N ASN A 147 -17.78 6.80 2.33
CA ASN A 147 -17.33 8.18 2.09
C ASN A 147 -15.80 8.32 2.08
N ILE A 148 -15.06 7.27 2.46
CA ILE A 148 -13.61 7.21 2.25
C ILE A 148 -13.37 6.50 0.92
N LYS A 149 -13.01 7.28 -0.11
CA LYS A 149 -12.92 6.77 -1.49
C LYS A 149 -11.49 6.37 -1.83
N GLY A 150 -11.38 5.36 -2.68
CA GLY A 150 -10.09 4.91 -3.21
C GLY A 150 -9.25 4.05 -2.27
N ILE A 151 -9.80 3.68 -1.10
CA ILE A 151 -9.14 2.87 -0.08
C ILE A 151 -9.91 1.55 0.09
N GLY A 152 -9.26 0.42 -0.19
CA GLY A 152 -9.73 -0.91 0.21
C GLY A 152 -8.95 -1.42 1.42
N TYR A 153 -9.11 -2.71 1.78
CA TYR A 153 -8.39 -3.31 2.91
C TYR A 153 -6.86 -3.21 2.77
N LYS A 154 -6.35 -3.37 1.55
CA LYS A 154 -4.91 -3.28 1.28
C LYS A 154 -4.42 -1.86 1.52
N GLU A 155 -5.07 -0.88 0.92
CA GLU A 155 -4.70 0.54 1.08
C GLU A 155 -4.90 1.03 2.52
N ALA A 156 -5.93 0.55 3.23
CA ALA A 156 -6.15 0.89 4.63
C ALA A 156 -5.07 0.30 5.53
N SER A 157 -4.70 -0.97 5.32
CA SER A 157 -3.58 -1.61 6.03
C SER A 157 -2.27 -0.88 5.76
N HIS A 158 -2.06 -0.47 4.51
CA HIS A 158 -0.89 0.30 4.07
C HIS A 158 -0.81 1.66 4.76
N PHE A 159 -1.90 2.42 4.74
CA PHE A 159 -2.00 3.70 5.42
C PHE A 159 -1.73 3.56 6.91
N LEU A 160 -2.39 2.62 7.59
CA LEU A 160 -2.24 2.39 9.03
C LEU A 160 -0.80 2.03 9.41
N ARG A 161 -0.13 1.19 8.61
CA ARG A 161 1.29 0.88 8.81
C ARG A 161 2.15 2.13 8.67
N ASN A 162 1.94 2.91 7.62
CA ASN A 162 2.77 4.09 7.33
C ASN A 162 2.64 5.21 8.38
N ILE A 163 1.55 5.20 9.15
CA ILE A 163 1.37 6.10 10.29
C ILE A 163 1.66 5.40 11.64
N GLY A 164 2.35 4.25 11.61
CA GLY A 164 2.92 3.62 12.81
C GLY A 164 2.02 2.64 13.56
N TYR A 165 0.80 2.36 13.09
CA TYR A 165 0.02 1.26 13.64
C TYR A 165 0.57 -0.09 13.15
N LYS A 166 0.70 -1.04 14.06
CA LYS A 166 1.30 -2.36 13.81
C LYS A 166 0.26 -3.44 13.60
N GLY A 167 0.67 -4.53 12.97
CA GLY A 167 -0.09 -5.78 12.94
C GLY A 167 -1.01 -5.96 11.72
N TYR A 168 -0.94 -5.09 10.72
CA TYR A 168 -1.75 -5.19 9.50
C TYR A 168 -0.94 -5.79 8.36
N ALA A 169 -1.45 -6.85 7.73
CA ALA A 169 -0.86 -7.37 6.49
C ALA A 169 -1.22 -6.45 5.31
N ILE A 170 -0.22 -6.10 4.48
CA ILE A 170 -0.44 -5.36 3.23
C ILE A 170 -0.36 -6.35 2.07
N LEU A 171 -1.52 -6.87 1.66
CA LEU A 171 -1.61 -7.93 0.67
C LEU A 171 -1.61 -7.37 -0.77
N ASP A 172 -0.52 -6.72 -1.15
CA ASP A 172 -0.30 -6.24 -2.51
C ASP A 172 0.17 -7.37 -3.45
N ARG A 173 0.26 -7.09 -4.76
CA ARG A 173 0.64 -8.12 -5.75
C ARG A 173 2.06 -8.68 -5.54
N HIS A 174 2.98 -7.87 -5.00
CA HIS A 174 4.36 -8.26 -4.78
C HIS A 174 4.47 -9.17 -3.55
N VAL A 175 3.81 -8.77 -2.47
CA VAL A 175 3.72 -9.55 -1.22
C VAL A 175 2.96 -10.85 -1.46
N LEU A 176 1.81 -10.82 -2.14
CA LEU A 176 1.02 -12.02 -2.44
C LEU A 176 1.81 -13.05 -3.27
N ARG A 177 2.57 -12.59 -4.26
CA ARG A 177 3.44 -13.48 -5.04
C ARG A 177 4.53 -14.12 -4.18
N CYS A 178 5.18 -13.34 -3.31
CA CYS A 178 6.17 -13.87 -2.37
C CYS A 178 5.56 -14.92 -1.44
N LEU A 179 4.39 -14.64 -0.87
CA LEU A 179 3.69 -15.54 0.04
C LEU A 179 3.23 -16.82 -0.67
N ASN A 180 2.91 -16.75 -1.96
CA ASN A 180 2.61 -17.93 -2.76
C ASN A 180 3.85 -18.78 -3.03
N GLU A 181 4.97 -18.17 -3.41
CA GLU A 181 6.25 -18.87 -3.59
C GLU A 181 6.74 -19.55 -2.30
N LEU A 182 6.49 -18.93 -1.14
CA LEU A 182 6.79 -19.49 0.18
C LEU A 182 5.77 -20.54 0.65
N GLY A 183 4.70 -20.80 -0.12
CA GLY A 183 3.64 -21.76 0.24
C GLY A 183 2.72 -21.31 1.38
N VAL A 184 2.77 -20.03 1.78
CA VAL A 184 1.92 -19.45 2.82
C VAL A 184 0.48 -19.26 2.32
N LEU A 185 0.34 -18.81 1.07
CA LEU A 185 -0.95 -18.61 0.41
C LEU A 185 -1.05 -19.47 -0.85
N LYS A 186 -2.24 -20.02 -1.12
CA LYS A 186 -2.49 -20.91 -2.27
C LYS A 186 -2.59 -20.17 -3.62
N ASP A 187 -2.85 -18.87 -3.61
CA ASP A 187 -3.06 -18.04 -4.81
C ASP A 187 -2.41 -16.66 -4.60
N GLU A 188 -1.96 -16.04 -5.69
CA GLU A 188 -1.41 -14.68 -5.73
C GLU A 188 -2.50 -13.60 -5.97
N ARG A 189 -3.76 -14.00 -6.18
CA ARG A 189 -4.88 -13.06 -6.36
C ARG A 189 -5.19 -12.29 -5.08
N GLN A 190 -5.46 -11.00 -5.26
CA GLN A 190 -5.90 -10.14 -4.15
C GLN A 190 -7.23 -10.62 -3.56
N PRO A 191 -7.35 -10.66 -2.22
CA PRO A 191 -8.63 -10.91 -1.56
C PRO A 191 -9.69 -9.88 -1.99
N LYS A 192 -10.89 -10.36 -2.33
CA LYS A 192 -11.98 -9.50 -2.83
C LYS A 192 -12.99 -9.10 -1.76
N THR A 193 -12.94 -9.74 -0.59
CA THR A 193 -13.88 -9.53 0.51
C THR A 193 -13.11 -9.39 1.82
N LYS A 194 -13.72 -8.74 2.82
CA LYS A 194 -13.21 -8.68 4.19
C LYS A 194 -12.80 -10.05 4.69
N ARG A 195 -13.71 -11.03 4.61
CA ARG A 195 -13.46 -12.39 5.11
C ARG A 195 -12.21 -13.01 4.49
N GLN A 196 -12.08 -12.95 3.16
CA GLN A 196 -10.88 -13.47 2.48
C GLN A 196 -9.60 -12.72 2.89
N TYR A 197 -9.69 -11.41 3.11
CA TYR A 197 -8.54 -10.61 3.53
C TYR A 197 -8.06 -11.01 4.92
N ILE A 198 -8.99 -11.15 5.88
CA ILE A 198 -8.68 -11.59 7.24
C ILE A 198 -8.12 -13.01 7.24
N GLU A 199 -8.74 -13.95 6.52
CA GLU A 199 -8.22 -15.32 6.41
C GLU A 199 -6.78 -15.38 5.84
N ALA A 200 -6.47 -14.54 4.86
CA ALA A 200 -5.12 -14.45 4.32
C ALA A 200 -4.15 -13.79 5.33
N GLU A 201 -4.57 -12.73 6.01
CA GLU A 201 -3.78 -12.06 7.05
C GLU A 201 -3.45 -12.99 8.22
N GLU A 202 -4.40 -13.80 8.70
CA GLU A 202 -4.12 -14.76 9.78
C GLU A 202 -3.08 -15.81 9.38
N ARG A 203 -3.12 -16.32 8.13
CA ARG A 203 -2.06 -17.21 7.62
C ARG A 203 -0.69 -16.53 7.59
N VAL A 204 -0.65 -15.23 7.24
CA VAL A 204 0.59 -14.45 7.27
C VAL A 204 1.07 -14.25 8.70
N LYS A 205 0.17 -13.99 9.67
CA LYS A 205 0.51 -13.89 11.09
C LYS A 205 1.09 -15.19 11.63
N GLU A 206 0.46 -16.33 11.35
CA GLU A 206 0.96 -17.65 11.73
C GLU A 206 2.36 -17.91 11.15
N PHE A 207 2.56 -17.58 9.86
CA PHE A 207 3.86 -17.71 9.22
C PHE A 207 4.92 -16.79 9.85
N SER A 208 4.58 -15.52 10.05
CA SER A 208 5.42 -14.51 10.71
C SER A 208 5.89 -14.98 12.09
N GLN A 209 4.98 -15.50 12.92
CA GLN A 209 5.30 -16.05 14.23
C GLN A 209 6.25 -17.25 14.15
N ARG A 210 6.01 -18.18 13.21
CA ARG A 210 6.84 -19.37 13.01
C ARG A 210 8.28 -19.06 12.63
N ILE A 211 8.51 -17.98 11.87
CA ILE A 211 9.85 -17.60 11.40
C ILE A 211 10.52 -16.53 12.28
N GLY A 212 9.81 -15.99 13.28
CA GLY A 212 10.33 -14.98 14.19
C GLY A 212 10.57 -13.60 13.56
N ILE A 213 9.93 -13.30 12.43
CA ILE A 213 9.96 -11.99 11.77
C ILE A 213 8.58 -11.38 11.92
N SER A 214 8.45 -10.19 12.52
CA SER A 214 7.14 -9.58 12.74
C SER A 214 6.42 -9.30 11.42
N ILE A 215 5.09 -9.22 11.44
CA ILE A 215 4.32 -9.02 10.21
C ILE A 215 4.66 -7.70 9.51
N ASP A 216 4.96 -6.65 10.29
CA ASP A 216 5.32 -5.33 9.78
C ASP A 216 6.71 -5.34 9.12
N GLU A 217 7.68 -6.07 9.69
CA GLU A 217 9.00 -6.30 9.09
C GLU A 217 8.90 -7.20 7.85
N LEU A 218 8.06 -8.24 7.92
CA LEU A 218 7.86 -9.18 6.84
C LEU A 218 7.29 -8.49 5.60
N ASP A 219 6.35 -7.56 5.76
CA ASP A 219 5.84 -6.76 4.65
C ASP A 219 6.96 -6.03 3.91
N LEU A 220 7.76 -5.22 4.61
CA LEU A 220 8.86 -4.46 4.02
C LEU A 220 9.92 -5.39 3.40
N LEU A 221 10.18 -6.53 4.01
CA LEU A 221 11.10 -7.54 3.51
C LEU A 221 10.62 -8.14 2.18
N LEU A 222 9.38 -8.62 2.13
CA LEU A 222 8.79 -9.24 0.95
C LEU A 222 8.62 -8.24 -0.19
N TRP A 223 8.22 -7.01 0.13
CA TRP A 223 8.06 -5.94 -0.84
C TRP A 223 9.42 -5.54 -1.43
N SER A 224 10.40 -5.27 -0.57
CA SER A 224 11.73 -4.83 -1.00
C SER A 224 12.53 -5.91 -1.73
N PHE A 225 12.24 -7.20 -1.49
CA PHE A 225 12.76 -8.29 -2.33
C PHE A 225 12.35 -8.13 -3.80
N ARG A 226 11.12 -7.69 -4.07
CA ARG A 226 10.59 -7.57 -5.44
C ARG A 226 10.96 -6.26 -6.10
N THR A 227 11.05 -5.18 -5.33
CA THR A 227 11.24 -3.82 -5.86
C THR A 227 12.69 -3.36 -5.77
N GLY A 228 13.50 -4.00 -4.94
CA GLY A 228 14.90 -3.67 -4.69
C GLY A 228 15.12 -2.67 -3.55
N GLU A 229 14.07 -2.00 -3.08
CA GLU A 229 14.14 -0.84 -2.17
C GLU A 229 13.19 -0.98 -0.98
N VAL A 230 13.60 -0.50 0.20
CA VAL A 230 12.70 -0.35 1.35
C VAL A 230 12.09 1.05 1.29
N LEU A 231 10.84 1.14 0.83
CA LEU A 231 10.09 2.40 0.76
C LEU A 231 8.94 2.42 1.77
N LYS A 232 7.72 2.65 1.31
CA LYS A 232 6.53 2.80 2.12
C LYS A 232 5.36 2.14 1.45
#